data_AF-A0AAN8ESG1-F1
#
_entry.id   AF-A0AAN8ESG1-F1
#
_cell.length_a   1.000
_cell.length_b   1.000
_cell.length_c   1.000
_cell.angle_alpha   90.00
_cell.angle_beta   90.00
_cell.angle_gamma   90.00
#
_symmetry.space_group_name_H-M   'P 1'
#
loop_
_entity.id
_entity.type
_entity.pdbx_description
1 polymer ?
#
loop_
_entity_poly.entity_id
_entity_poly.type
_entity_poly.pdbx_seq_one_letter_code
_entity_poly.pdbx_strand_id
1 'polypeptide(L)'
;MALVKYWGEEKHADAVYAVYLKKVRYVPPPGYDGVPRYRAIDPDRPQLQCPCPGSDHLQWESVKERVIKAGTVEKLVECLVGADGTMDSRHFNVFFATYRAFAEPTNVLDRLLRRYESLEKEVNSSTSALVIQNSIRSILICWLDMYPEDFYDPDCDFAMLTNLLDFGQRSKLSDLRAKSRKLLERFKHIQEEGGMI
;
A
#
# COMPACT_ATOMS: atom_id res chain seq x y z
N MET A 1 -18.01 -13.28 -12.11
CA MET A 1 -16.80 -12.45 -12.32
C MET A 1 -17.23 -11.10 -12.88
N ALA A 2 -16.80 -9.99 -12.25
CA ALA A 2 -17.04 -8.67 -12.82
C ALA A 2 -16.29 -8.54 -14.16
N LEU A 3 -16.97 -8.05 -15.18
CA LEU A 3 -16.37 -7.85 -16.50
C LEU A 3 -15.45 -6.61 -16.40
N VAL A 4 -14.14 -6.83 -16.48
CA VAL A 4 -13.13 -5.77 -16.51
C VAL A 4 -12.73 -5.56 -17.96
N LYS A 5 -12.92 -4.35 -18.49
CA LYS A 5 -12.58 -4.00 -19.87
C LYS A 5 -11.44 -2.99 -19.87
N TYR A 6 -10.40 -3.26 -20.65
CA TYR A 6 -9.36 -2.27 -20.91
C TYR A 6 -9.96 -1.05 -21.64
N TRP A 7 -9.72 0.13 -21.08
CA TRP A 7 -10.27 1.39 -21.59
C TRP A 7 -9.24 2.19 -22.38
N GLY A 8 -8.00 2.26 -21.90
CA GLY A 8 -6.94 3.02 -22.55
C GLY A 8 -5.79 3.36 -21.62
N GLU A 9 -4.99 4.34 -22.02
CA GLU A 9 -3.88 4.86 -21.21
C GLU A 9 -4.16 6.28 -20.72
N GLU A 10 -3.74 6.57 -19.49
CA GLU A 10 -3.74 7.92 -18.91
C GLU A 10 -2.28 8.33 -18.68
N LYS A 11 -1.85 9.40 -19.37
CA LYS A 11 -0.48 9.91 -19.29
C LYS A 11 -0.45 11.14 -18.39
N HIS A 12 0.32 11.05 -17.32
CA HIS A 12 0.69 12.17 -16.45
C HIS A 12 2.15 12.53 -16.68
N ALA A 13 2.61 13.64 -16.11
CA ALA A 13 3.99 14.11 -16.25
C ALA A 13 5.02 13.11 -15.68
N ASP A 14 4.61 12.35 -14.66
CA ASP A 14 5.46 11.50 -13.84
C ASP A 14 5.08 10.00 -13.88
N ALA A 15 3.98 9.65 -14.55
CA ALA A 15 3.51 8.27 -14.68
C ALA A 15 2.56 8.06 -15.87
N VAL A 16 2.51 6.82 -16.37
CA VAL A 16 1.56 6.31 -17.35
C VAL A 16 0.77 5.18 -16.71
N TYR A 17 -0.56 5.28 -16.73
CA TYR A 17 -1.46 4.27 -16.18
C TYR A 17 -2.26 3.57 -17.28
N ALA A 18 -2.35 2.25 -17.19
CA ALA A 18 -3.39 1.48 -17.87
C ALA A 18 -4.70 1.68 -17.10
N VAL A 19 -5.74 2.08 -17.82
CA VAL A 19 -7.08 2.29 -17.28
C VAL A 19 -7.97 1.11 -17.64
N TYR A 20 -8.61 0.54 -16.63
CA TYR A 20 -9.61 -0.49 -16.77
C TYR A 20 -10.94 0.00 -16.23
N LEU A 21 -12.03 -0.34 -16.92
CA LEU A 21 -13.38 -0.10 -16.42
C LEU A 21 -13.97 -1.41 -15.92
N LYS A 22 -14.35 -1.42 -14.65
CA LYS A 22 -14.98 -2.54 -13.99
C LYS A 22 -16.43 -2.22 -13.72
N LYS A 23 -17.34 -3.03 -14.27
CA LYS A 23 -18.76 -2.90 -13.97
C LYS A 23 -19.06 -3.53 -12.60
N VAL A 24 -19.42 -2.70 -11.63
CA VAL A 24 -19.83 -3.09 -10.28
C VAL A 24 -21.35 -2.98 -10.18
N ARG A 25 -22.03 -4.02 -9.68
CA ARG A 25 -23.48 -4.01 -9.47
C ARG A 25 -23.78 -3.79 -7.99
N TYR A 26 -24.74 -2.93 -7.70
CA TYR A 26 -25.23 -2.71 -6.33
C TYR A 26 -26.36 -3.66 -5.95
N VAL A 27 -27.05 -4.20 -6.96
CA VAL A 27 -28.13 -5.16 -6.80
C VAL A 27 -27.65 -6.53 -7.30
N PRO A 28 -27.95 -7.62 -6.58
CA PRO A 28 -27.67 -8.97 -7.05
C PRO A 28 -28.33 -9.23 -8.42
N PRO A 29 -27.75 -10.11 -9.26
CA PRO A 29 -28.38 -10.51 -10.51
C PRO A 29 -29.79 -11.08 -10.28
N PRO A 30 -30.72 -10.96 -11.26
CA PRO A 30 -32.03 -11.61 -11.17
C PRO A 30 -31.86 -13.12 -10.95
N GLY A 31 -32.50 -13.67 -9.90
CA GLY A 31 -32.44 -15.10 -9.56
C GLY A 31 -31.32 -15.52 -8.60
N TYR A 32 -30.69 -14.59 -7.87
CA TYR A 32 -29.64 -14.89 -6.89
C TYR A 32 -30.18 -14.79 -5.45
N ASP A 33 -30.40 -15.94 -4.79
CA ASP A 33 -30.97 -16.04 -3.42
C ASP A 33 -29.94 -15.90 -2.27
N GLY A 34 -28.66 -15.66 -2.58
CA GLY A 34 -27.61 -15.46 -1.59
C GLY A 34 -27.47 -14.00 -1.15
N VAL A 35 -28.06 -13.63 -0.01
CA VAL A 35 -27.98 -12.29 0.60
C VAL A 35 -26.65 -12.19 1.39
N PRO A 36 -25.92 -11.05 1.38
CA PRO A 36 -26.35 -9.88 2.15
C PRO A 36 -26.70 -8.66 1.29
N ARG A 37 -27.81 -7.99 1.64
CA ARG A 37 -28.12 -6.63 1.18
C ARG A 37 -26.99 -5.73 1.71
N TYR A 38 -26.43 -4.91 0.83
CA TYR A 38 -25.26 -4.08 1.07
C TYR A 38 -25.23 -3.40 2.46
N ARG A 39 -24.11 -3.58 3.16
CA ARG A 39 -23.61 -2.90 4.38
C ARG A 39 -24.58 -2.80 5.57
N ALA A 40 -24.09 -3.13 6.76
CA ALA A 40 -24.78 -2.82 8.01
C ALA A 40 -25.19 -1.33 8.01
N ILE A 41 -26.49 -1.11 7.89
CA ILE A 41 -27.12 0.19 8.00
C ILE A 41 -26.89 0.63 9.45
N ASP A 42 -26.34 1.84 9.57
CA ASP A 42 -26.30 2.67 10.77
C ASP A 42 -27.53 2.41 11.68
N PRO A 43 -27.38 2.01 12.96
CA PRO A 43 -28.49 1.58 13.80
C PRO A 43 -29.62 2.60 13.99
N ASP A 44 -29.39 3.87 13.66
CA ASP A 44 -30.28 4.99 14.00
C ASP A 44 -31.07 5.60 12.84
N ARG A 45 -31.17 4.95 11.66
CA ARG A 45 -32.09 5.42 10.61
C ARG A 45 -33.43 4.68 10.62
N PRO A 46 -34.55 5.34 10.98
CA PRO A 46 -35.87 4.74 10.90
C PRO A 46 -36.20 4.39 9.45
N GLN A 47 -36.80 3.21 9.27
CA GLN A 47 -37.21 2.68 7.98
C GLN A 47 -38.14 3.67 7.26
N LEU A 48 -37.60 4.41 6.29
CA LEU A 48 -38.41 5.15 5.34
C LEU A 48 -39.02 4.14 4.35
N GLN A 49 -40.13 3.52 4.75
CA GLN A 49 -41.11 2.99 3.82
C GLN A 49 -41.78 4.17 3.13
N CYS A 50 -41.29 4.55 1.95
CA CYS A 50 -42.02 5.41 1.03
C CYS A 50 -42.46 4.57 -0.19
N PRO A 51 -43.77 4.42 -0.44
CA PRO A 51 -44.27 3.81 -1.66
C PRO A 51 -44.29 4.88 -2.77
N CYS A 52 -43.16 5.10 -3.43
CA CYS A 52 -43.10 5.95 -4.62
C CYS A 52 -42.67 5.10 -5.84
N PRO A 53 -43.48 5.01 -6.92
CA PRO A 53 -43.08 4.35 -8.16
C PRO A 53 -42.15 5.31 -8.92
N GLY A 54 -40.86 5.22 -8.63
CA GLY A 54 -39.86 6.10 -9.24
C GLY A 54 -38.54 6.10 -8.50
N SER A 55 -38.22 5.02 -7.79
CA SER A 55 -36.90 4.91 -7.17
C SER A 55 -35.88 4.58 -8.25
N ASP A 56 -35.25 5.64 -8.74
CA ASP A 56 -34.10 5.64 -9.64
C ASP A 56 -32.90 5.05 -8.88
N HIS A 57 -32.95 3.75 -8.60
CA HIS A 57 -31.91 3.05 -7.87
C HIS A 57 -30.78 2.76 -8.84
N LEU A 58 -29.61 3.36 -8.60
CA LEU A 58 -28.39 3.07 -9.34
C LEU A 58 -28.12 1.55 -9.26
N GLN A 59 -28.32 0.84 -10.37
CA GLN A 59 -28.22 -0.62 -10.40
C GLN A 59 -26.77 -1.10 -10.52
N TRP A 60 -25.94 -0.28 -11.16
CA TRP A 60 -24.53 -0.54 -11.38
C TRP A 60 -23.76 0.77 -11.56
N GLU A 61 -22.46 0.71 -11.29
CA GLU A 61 -21.49 1.74 -11.65
C GLU A 61 -20.34 1.14 -12.45
N SER A 62 -19.65 1.96 -13.24
CA SER A 62 -18.36 1.59 -13.82
C SER A 62 -17.26 2.24 -13.02
N VAL A 63 -16.53 1.44 -12.25
CA VAL A 63 -15.39 1.92 -11.47
C VAL A 63 -14.16 1.94 -12.37
N LYS A 64 -13.46 3.08 -12.34
CA LYS A 64 -12.19 3.26 -13.04
C LYS A 64 -11.07 2.73 -12.15
N GLU A 65 -10.45 1.62 -12.57
CA GLU A 65 -9.26 1.06 -11.94
C GLU A 65 -8.02 1.51 -12.74
N ARG A 66 -7.00 2.00 -12.04
CA ARG A 66 -5.73 2.46 -12.63
C ARG A 66 -4.62 1.50 -12.23
N VAL A 67 -3.83 1.06 -13.20
CA VAL A 67 -2.65 0.21 -12.98
C VAL A 67 -1.44 0.93 -13.58
N ILE A 68 -0.40 1.17 -12.79
CA ILE A 68 0.81 1.83 -13.28
C ILE A 68 1.52 0.97 -14.34
N LYS A 69 1.81 1.55 -15.50
CA LYS A 69 2.62 0.92 -16.58
C LYS A 69 4.07 1.37 -16.51
N ALA A 70 4.27 2.66 -16.26
CA ALA A 70 5.58 3.29 -16.16
C ALA A 70 5.45 4.54 -15.28
N GLY A 71 6.55 4.97 -14.67
CA GLY A 71 6.59 6.21 -13.92
C GLY A 71 7.95 6.44 -13.28
N THR A 72 8.09 7.59 -12.65
CA THR A 72 9.25 7.89 -11.81
C THR A 72 9.31 6.92 -10.62
N VAL A 73 10.49 6.78 -10.02
CA VAL A 73 10.64 5.97 -8.79
C VAL A 73 9.68 6.42 -7.70
N GLU A 74 9.42 7.72 -7.58
CA GLU A 74 8.42 8.27 -6.66
C GLU A 74 7.04 7.64 -6.90
N LYS A 75 6.57 7.65 -8.15
CA LYS A 75 5.25 7.11 -8.49
C LYS A 75 5.18 5.60 -8.35
N LEU A 76 6.27 4.89 -8.62
CA LEU A 76 6.33 3.44 -8.40
C LEU A 76 6.22 3.09 -6.91
N VAL A 77 6.91 3.83 -6.04
CA VAL A 77 6.83 3.69 -4.58
C VAL A 77 5.45 4.11 -4.06
N GLU A 78 4.86 5.18 -4.61
CA GLU A 78 3.50 5.58 -4.28
C GLU A 78 2.48 4.46 -4.58
N CYS A 79 2.66 3.74 -5.70
CA CYS A 79 1.79 2.65 -6.13
C CYS A 79 1.95 1.34 -5.33
N LEU A 80 2.87 1.27 -4.36
CA LEU A 80 2.91 0.17 -3.38
C LEU A 80 1.68 0.17 -2.47
N VAL A 81 1.03 1.33 -2.34
CA VAL A 81 -0.25 1.47 -1.65
C VAL A 81 -1.33 1.68 -2.71
N GLY A 82 -2.32 0.79 -2.72
CA GLY A 82 -3.46 0.82 -3.63
C GLY A 82 -4.39 2.01 -3.40
N ALA A 83 -5.38 2.16 -4.29
CA ALA A 83 -6.37 3.23 -4.22
C ALA A 83 -7.29 3.15 -2.99
N ASP A 84 -7.37 1.98 -2.36
CA ASP A 84 -8.06 1.73 -1.10
C ASP A 84 -7.21 2.05 0.14
N GLY A 85 -5.97 2.50 -0.06
CA GLY A 85 -5.02 2.79 1.01
C GLY A 85 -4.30 1.56 1.56
N THR A 86 -4.59 0.36 1.04
CA THR A 86 -3.97 -0.89 1.50
C THR A 86 -2.73 -1.23 0.67
N MET A 87 -1.83 -2.06 1.20
CA MET A 87 -0.66 -2.53 0.45
C MET A 87 -1.07 -3.37 -0.77
N ASP A 88 -0.66 -2.98 -1.98
CA ASP A 88 -0.83 -3.81 -3.19
C ASP A 88 0.26 -4.89 -3.19
N SER A 89 -0.10 -6.10 -2.75
CA SER A 89 0.82 -7.23 -2.64
C SER A 89 1.43 -7.66 -3.98
N ARG A 90 0.70 -7.52 -5.09
CA ARG A 90 1.20 -7.85 -6.42
C ARG A 90 2.24 -6.83 -6.84
N HIS A 91 1.96 -5.54 -6.66
CA HIS A 91 2.92 -4.49 -6.97
C HIS A 91 4.14 -4.56 -6.05
N PHE A 92 3.95 -4.82 -4.76
CA PHE A 92 5.03 -5.06 -3.79
C PHE A 92 5.99 -6.16 -4.28
N ASN A 93 5.46 -7.34 -4.63
CA ASN A 93 6.29 -8.47 -5.04
C ASN A 93 7.08 -8.17 -6.32
N VAL A 94 6.44 -7.57 -7.32
CA VAL A 94 7.11 -7.23 -8.59
C VAL A 94 8.16 -6.13 -8.38
N PHE A 95 7.82 -5.09 -7.61
CA PHE A 95 8.71 -3.97 -7.32
C PHE A 95 9.96 -4.44 -6.56
N PHE A 96 9.81 -5.07 -5.39
CA PHE A 96 10.96 -5.44 -4.58
C PHE A 96 11.84 -6.55 -5.20
N ALA A 97 11.28 -7.36 -6.10
CA ALA A 97 12.07 -8.32 -6.87
C ALA A 97 12.94 -7.67 -7.96
N THR A 98 12.64 -6.43 -8.40
CA THR A 98 13.26 -5.85 -9.62
C THR A 98 13.81 -4.43 -9.47
N TYR A 99 13.48 -3.71 -8.39
CA TYR A 99 13.77 -2.28 -8.28
C TYR A 99 15.26 -1.92 -8.32
N ARG A 100 16.13 -2.83 -7.85
CA ARG A 100 17.59 -2.65 -7.82
C ARG A 100 18.19 -2.42 -9.20
N ALA A 101 17.49 -2.81 -10.27
CA ALA A 101 17.91 -2.52 -11.64
C ALA A 101 17.81 -1.04 -12.02
N PHE A 102 17.07 -0.22 -11.25
CA PHE A 102 16.78 1.17 -11.58
C PHE A 102 16.76 2.14 -10.38
N ALA A 103 16.90 1.67 -9.14
CA ALA A 103 16.90 2.49 -7.95
C ALA A 103 17.73 1.87 -6.81
N GLU A 104 18.36 2.73 -6.02
CA GLU A 104 19.08 2.34 -4.80
C GLU A 104 18.10 2.05 -3.64
N PRO A 105 18.42 1.08 -2.75
CA PRO A 105 17.62 0.79 -1.55
C PRO A 105 17.39 2.02 -0.67
N THR A 106 18.44 2.82 -0.43
CA THR A 106 18.38 4.07 0.35
C THR A 106 17.34 5.04 -0.22
N ASN A 107 17.33 5.22 -1.55
CA ASN A 107 16.38 6.09 -2.24
C ASN A 107 14.93 5.61 -2.11
N VAL A 108 14.69 4.29 -2.07
CA VAL A 108 13.35 3.72 -1.87
C VAL A 108 12.89 3.92 -0.43
N LEU A 109 13.78 3.65 0.53
CA LEU A 109 13.52 3.82 1.96
C LEU A 109 13.13 5.28 2.26
N ASP A 110 13.91 6.24 1.79
CA ASP A 110 13.66 7.67 2.03
C ASP A 110 12.29 8.13 1.53
N ARG A 111 11.78 7.55 0.43
CA ARG A 111 10.47 7.88 -0.13
C ARG A 111 9.35 7.29 0.71
N LEU A 112 9.51 6.06 1.18
CA LEU A 112 8.56 5.42 2.10
C LEU A 112 8.48 6.19 3.42
N LEU A 113 9.62 6.57 4.01
CA LEU A 113 9.67 7.32 5.27
C LEU A 113 9.06 8.71 5.10
N ARG A 114 9.44 9.46 4.06
CA ARG A 114 8.85 10.78 3.78
C ARG A 114 7.34 10.71 3.59
N ARG A 115 6.84 9.70 2.87
CA ARG A 115 5.41 9.51 2.69
C ARG A 115 4.70 9.22 4.02
N TYR A 116 5.29 8.40 4.89
CA TYR A 116 4.73 8.14 6.21
C TYR A 116 4.65 9.42 7.05
N GLU A 117 5.75 10.18 7.12
CA GLU A 117 5.84 11.43 7.89
C GLU A 117 4.85 12.50 7.37
N SER A 118 4.65 12.56 6.04
CA SER A 118 3.68 13.50 5.44
C SER A 118 2.24 13.27 5.93
N LEU A 119 1.91 12.04 6.31
CA LEU A 119 0.58 11.64 6.77
C LEU A 119 0.38 11.84 8.28
N GLU A 120 1.45 12.02 9.07
CA GLU A 120 1.35 12.07 10.55
C GLU A 120 0.42 13.18 11.05
N LYS A 121 0.35 14.31 10.32
CA LYS A 121 -0.53 15.44 10.67
C LYS A 121 -2.00 15.17 10.35
N GLU A 122 -2.28 14.30 9.37
CA GLU A 122 -3.63 14.01 8.87
C GLU A 122 -4.26 12.80 9.56
N VAL A 123 -3.45 11.97 10.22
CA VAL A 123 -3.89 10.75 10.92
C VAL A 123 -4.96 11.00 11.97
N ASN A 124 -4.89 12.13 12.69
CA ASN A 124 -5.87 12.45 13.72
C ASN A 124 -7.23 12.89 13.14
N SER A 125 -7.28 13.26 11.86
CA SER A 125 -8.47 13.75 11.18
C SER A 125 -9.01 12.79 10.10
N SER A 126 -8.19 11.85 9.62
CA SER A 126 -8.50 11.00 8.49
C SER A 126 -8.16 9.54 8.72
N THR A 127 -9.21 8.70 8.75
CA THR A 127 -9.07 7.24 8.77
C THR A 127 -8.29 6.72 7.55
N SER A 128 -8.38 7.38 6.39
CA SER A 128 -7.63 6.94 5.21
C SER A 128 -6.13 7.16 5.37
N ALA A 129 -5.71 8.26 6.00
CA ALA A 129 -4.29 8.53 6.28
C ALA A 129 -3.71 7.48 7.25
N LEU A 130 -4.48 7.08 8.27
CA LEU A 130 -4.16 5.97 9.17
C LEU A 130 -3.98 4.63 8.44
N VAL A 131 -4.89 4.30 7.52
CA VAL A 131 -4.80 3.06 6.73
C VAL A 131 -3.54 3.06 5.86
N ILE A 132 -3.24 4.19 5.20
CA ILE A 132 -2.03 4.32 4.37
C ILE A 132 -0.75 4.20 5.22
N GLN A 133 -0.68 4.86 6.38
CA GLN A 133 0.48 4.72 7.28
C GLN A 133 0.69 3.27 7.73
N ASN A 134 -0.40 2.57 8.07
CA ASN A 134 -0.34 1.16 8.42
C ASN A 134 0.18 0.31 7.26
N SER A 135 -0.24 0.59 6.03
CA SER A 135 0.27 -0.08 4.83
C SER A 135 1.75 0.18 4.61
N ILE A 136 2.22 1.42 4.79
CA ILE A 136 3.65 1.76 4.68
C ILE A 136 4.47 1.01 5.74
N ARG A 137 3.99 0.96 6.98
CA ARG A 137 4.61 0.14 8.04
C ARG A 137 4.68 -1.34 7.64
N SER A 138 3.59 -1.90 7.10
CA SER A 138 3.58 -3.29 6.62
C SER A 138 4.58 -3.52 5.49
N ILE A 139 4.67 -2.60 4.52
CA ILE A 139 5.65 -2.64 3.43
C ILE A 139 7.08 -2.69 3.99
N LEU A 140 7.42 -1.82 4.95
CA LEU A 140 8.74 -1.78 5.58
C LEU A 140 9.07 -3.09 6.31
N ILE A 141 8.12 -3.64 7.06
CA ILE A 141 8.29 -4.91 7.77
C ILE A 141 8.50 -6.06 6.78
N CYS A 142 7.66 -6.16 5.75
CA CYS A 142 7.77 -7.18 4.71
C CYS A 142 9.10 -7.05 3.95
N TRP A 143 9.56 -5.83 3.68
CA TRP A 143 10.85 -5.60 3.04
C TRP A 143 12.00 -6.13 3.90
N LEU A 144 12.02 -5.83 5.20
CA LEU A 144 12.99 -6.37 6.16
C LEU A 144 12.94 -7.90 6.30
N ASP A 145 11.78 -8.54 6.06
CA ASP A 145 11.62 -10.00 6.11
C ASP A 145 12.09 -10.68 4.84
N MET A 146 11.67 -10.16 3.70
CA MET A 146 11.80 -10.85 2.41
C MET A 146 13.09 -10.53 1.68
N TYR A 147 13.66 -9.35 1.92
CA TYR A 147 14.90 -8.89 1.27
C TYR A 147 15.88 -8.28 2.29
N PRO A 148 16.27 -9.02 3.34
CA PRO A 148 17.19 -8.51 4.36
C PRO A 148 18.55 -8.07 3.81
N GLU A 149 18.98 -8.63 2.68
CA GLU A 149 20.23 -8.29 2.00
C GLU A 149 20.32 -6.81 1.59
N ASP A 150 19.19 -6.12 1.38
CA ASP A 150 19.17 -4.68 1.09
C ASP A 150 19.65 -3.80 2.22
N PHE A 151 19.64 -4.35 3.42
CA PHE A 151 20.02 -3.66 4.64
C PHE A 151 21.42 -4.07 5.11
N TYR A 152 22.08 -4.97 4.37
CA TYR A 152 23.45 -5.39 4.66
C TYR A 152 24.43 -4.44 3.98
N ASP A 153 24.82 -3.41 4.71
CA ASP A 153 25.79 -2.41 4.28
C ASP A 153 26.83 -2.18 5.39
N PRO A 154 27.83 -3.08 5.51
CA PRO A 154 28.86 -2.97 6.54
C PRO A 154 29.78 -1.76 6.33
N ASP A 155 29.93 -1.28 5.09
CA ASP A 155 30.81 -0.16 4.74
C ASP A 155 30.26 1.18 5.26
N CYS A 156 28.93 1.29 5.41
CA CYS A 156 28.26 2.46 5.95
C CYS A 156 27.70 2.26 7.38
N ASP A 157 28.28 1.36 8.19
CA ASP A 157 27.81 1.01 9.55
C ASP A 157 26.29 0.78 9.61
N PHE A 158 25.76 0.07 8.60
CA PHE A 158 24.34 -0.27 8.50
C PHE A 158 23.40 0.93 8.63
N ALA A 159 23.75 2.06 8.00
CA ALA A 159 23.03 3.33 8.09
C ALA A 159 21.49 3.20 7.87
N MET A 160 21.04 2.36 6.94
CA MET A 160 19.60 2.13 6.71
C MET A 160 18.89 1.52 7.93
N LEU A 161 19.52 0.56 8.63
CA LEU A 161 18.96 -0.04 9.83
C LEU A 161 18.96 0.94 11.00
N THR A 162 20.03 1.74 11.13
CA THR A 162 20.11 2.82 12.12
C THR A 162 19.01 3.86 11.90
N ASN A 163 18.81 4.30 10.65
CA ASN A 163 17.72 5.20 10.28
C ASN A 163 16.34 4.61 10.63
N LEU A 164 16.11 3.34 10.33
CA LEU A 164 14.86 2.65 10.70
C LEU A 164 14.65 2.53 12.22
N LEU A 165 15.72 2.37 13.00
CA LEU A 165 15.64 2.34 14.47
C LEU A 165 15.21 3.71 15.03
N ASP A 166 15.81 4.77 14.52
CA ASP A 166 15.50 6.14 14.92
C ASP A 166 14.10 6.56 14.47
N PHE A 167 13.74 6.24 13.23
CA PHE A 167 12.40 6.43 12.70
C PHE A 167 11.35 5.66 13.52
N GLY A 168 11.58 4.37 13.80
CA GLY A 168 10.68 3.56 14.61
C GLY A 168 10.51 4.09 16.03
N GLN A 169 11.56 4.69 16.62
CA GLN A 169 11.47 5.39 17.90
C GLN A 169 10.62 6.67 17.81
N ARG A 170 10.85 7.52 16.80
CA ARG A 170 10.14 8.80 16.62
C ARG A 170 8.65 8.58 16.35
N SER A 171 8.32 7.67 15.43
CA SER A 171 6.95 7.38 15.02
C SER A 171 6.26 6.32 15.88
N LYS A 172 6.88 5.89 16.99
CA LYS A 172 6.35 4.91 17.97
C LYS A 172 5.98 3.55 17.35
N LEU A 173 6.75 3.10 16.37
CA LEU A 173 6.61 1.81 15.69
C LEU A 173 7.50 0.76 16.36
N SER A 174 7.01 0.16 17.45
CA SER A 174 7.79 -0.78 18.27
C SER A 174 8.15 -2.07 17.54
N ASP A 175 7.25 -2.57 16.69
CA ASP A 175 7.43 -3.74 15.83
C ASP A 175 8.54 -3.53 14.79
N LEU A 176 8.48 -2.42 14.05
CA LEU A 176 9.51 -2.04 13.08
C LEU A 176 10.87 -1.88 13.77
N ARG A 177 10.90 -1.16 14.90
CA ARG A 177 12.14 -0.94 15.65
C ARG A 177 12.75 -2.23 16.18
N ALA A 178 11.94 -3.11 16.77
CA ALA A 178 12.41 -4.41 17.27
C ALA A 178 12.98 -5.27 16.14
N LYS A 179 12.34 -5.24 14.98
CA LYS A 179 12.75 -5.98 13.79
C LYS A 179 14.06 -5.46 13.21
N SER A 180 14.19 -4.14 13.02
CA SER A 180 15.44 -3.52 12.57
C SER A 180 16.59 -3.79 13.53
N ARG A 181 16.34 -3.77 14.85
CA ARG A 181 17.34 -4.08 15.88
C ARG A 181 17.85 -5.51 15.73
N LYS A 182 16.92 -6.47 15.67
CA LYS A 182 17.26 -7.89 15.54
C LYS A 182 18.07 -8.16 14.28
N LEU A 183 17.72 -7.52 13.16
CA LEU A 183 18.45 -7.66 11.90
C LEU A 183 19.84 -7.03 11.99
N LEU A 184 19.96 -5.85 12.61
CA LEU A 184 21.24 -5.17 12.82
C LEU A 184 22.19 -6.01 13.69
N GLU A 185 21.70 -6.54 14.81
CA GLU A 185 22.49 -7.41 15.70
C GLU A 185 23.00 -8.65 14.96
N ARG A 186 22.14 -9.26 14.13
CA ARG A 186 22.53 -10.39 13.28
C ARG A 186 23.64 -10.00 12.29
N PHE A 187 23.54 -8.84 11.65
CA PHE A 187 24.54 -8.41 10.66
C PHE A 187 25.87 -7.99 11.29
N LYS A 188 25.84 -7.36 12.46
CA LYS A 188 27.07 -7.06 13.23
C LYS A 188 27.80 -8.33 13.63
N HIS A 189 27.07 -9.34 14.11
CA HIS A 189 27.66 -10.65 14.41
C HIS A 189 28.32 -11.30 13.18
N ILE A 190 27.63 -11.26 12.04
CA ILE A 190 28.17 -11.81 10.78
C ILE A 190 29.44 -11.07 10.34
N GLN A 191 29.45 -9.73 10.47
CA GLN A 191 30.62 -8.90 10.14
C GLN A 191 31.81 -9.22 11.07
N GLU A 192 31.57 -9.39 12.37
CA GLU A 192 32.60 -9.76 13.36
C GLU A 192 33.20 -11.14 13.09
N GLU A 193 32.39 -12.10 12.62
CA GLU A 193 32.83 -13.45 12.25
C GLU A 193 33.54 -13.51 10.88
N GLY A 194 33.62 -12.40 10.13
CA GLY A 194 34.20 -12.35 8.80
C GLY A 194 33.36 -13.07 7.72
N GLY A 195 32.09 -13.35 8.00
CA GLY A 195 31.17 -13.96 7.05
C GLY A 195 30.65 -12.95 6.02
N MET A 196 30.70 -13.30 4.73
CA MET A 196 29.91 -12.63 3.70
C MET A 196 28.54 -13.31 3.61
N ILE A 197 27.47 -12.52 3.49
CA ILE A 197 26.08 -13.00 3.33
C ILE A 197 25.79 -13.27 1.85
#